data_AF-S5TFJ2-F1
#
_entry.id   AF-S5TFJ2-F1
#
_cell.length_a   1.000
_cell.length_b   1.000
_cell.length_c   1.000
_cell.angle_alpha   90.00
_cell.angle_beta   90.00
_cell.angle_gamma   90.00
#
_symmetry.space_group_name_H-M   'P 1'
#
loop_
_entity.id
_entity.type
_entity.pdbx_description
1 polymer ?
#
loop_
_entity_poly.entity_id
_entity_poly.type
_entity_poly.pdbx_seq_one_letter_code
_entity_poly.pdbx_strand_id
1 'polypeptide(L)'
;MEVLHSLGLKSFTNIYIDSKLRISYEQGGEKLVFSDITEGEQLRVKIALYLALVKLNSEYGVGNHPRILIIDSPGKEEADNKYFEGFIETLNVIEKRFSNKIQIFIGSADRRLVDIVPTKKQEIKRQGEAVF
;
A
#
# COMPACT_ATOMS: atom_id res chain seq x y z
N MET A 1 -3.61 9.68 -10.52
CA MET A 1 -5.01 9.18 -10.49
C MET A 1 -5.11 7.67 -10.70
N GLU A 2 -4.67 7.12 -11.83
CA GLU A 2 -4.84 5.68 -12.16
C GLU A 2 -4.47 4.71 -11.02
N VAL A 3 -3.32 4.91 -10.38
CA VAL A 3 -2.84 4.04 -9.29
C VAL A 3 -3.75 4.12 -8.06
N LEU A 4 -4.18 5.32 -7.63
CA LEU A 4 -5.10 5.46 -6.49
C LEU A 4 -6.40 4.71 -6.72
N HIS A 5 -7.01 4.92 -7.88
CA HIS A 5 -8.28 4.27 -8.24
C HIS A 5 -8.15 2.75 -8.32
N SER A 6 -6.97 2.24 -8.71
CA SER A 6 -6.69 0.80 -8.69
C SER A 6 -6.78 0.22 -7.30
N LEU A 7 -6.37 0.97 -6.27
CA LEU A 7 -6.39 0.55 -4.86
C LEU A 7 -7.74 0.85 -4.17
N GLY A 8 -8.81 1.08 -4.94
CA GLY A 8 -10.16 1.29 -4.41
C GLY A 8 -10.49 2.72 -3.98
N LEU A 9 -9.56 3.67 -4.10
CA LEU A 9 -9.75 5.08 -3.72
C LEU A 9 -10.50 5.89 -4.78
N LYS A 10 -11.66 5.38 -5.23
CA LYS A 10 -12.44 5.96 -6.34
C LYS A 10 -13.07 7.32 -6.03
N SER A 11 -13.25 7.65 -4.76
CA SER A 11 -13.80 8.93 -4.30
C SER A 11 -12.84 10.11 -4.51
N PHE A 12 -11.55 9.83 -4.69
CA PHE A 12 -10.52 10.84 -4.93
C PHE A 12 -10.63 11.30 -6.38
N THR A 13 -10.93 12.56 -6.61
CA THR A 13 -11.12 13.15 -7.95
C THR A 13 -9.86 13.83 -8.45
N ASN A 14 -9.00 14.33 -7.56
CA ASN A 14 -7.78 15.03 -7.92
C ASN A 14 -6.65 14.85 -6.89
N ILE A 15 -5.41 15.09 -7.32
CA ILE A 15 -4.23 15.12 -6.47
C ILE A 15 -3.45 16.39 -6.79
N TYR A 16 -3.06 17.12 -5.76
CA TYR A 16 -2.20 18.30 -5.87
C TYR A 16 -0.89 18.03 -5.14
N ILE A 17 0.22 18.34 -5.79
CA ILE A 17 1.56 18.32 -5.21
C ILE A 17 2.12 19.73 -5.36
N ASP A 18 2.43 20.39 -4.25
CA ASP A 18 3.00 21.74 -4.29
C ASP A 18 4.54 21.73 -4.43
N SER A 19 5.14 22.91 -4.54
CA SER A 19 6.60 23.07 -4.67
C SER A 19 7.40 22.59 -3.46
N LYS A 20 6.74 22.34 -2.32
CA LYS A 20 7.33 21.76 -1.11
C LYS A 20 7.03 20.27 -0.97
N LEU A 21 6.52 19.63 -2.04
CA LEU A 21 6.11 18.22 -2.09
C LEU A 21 5.00 17.87 -1.09
N ARG A 22 4.20 18.85 -0.67
CA ARG A 22 3.01 18.58 0.14
C ARG A 22 1.91 18.05 -0.77
N ILE A 23 1.38 16.89 -0.41
CA ILE A 23 0.32 16.21 -1.16
C ILE A 23 -1.02 16.55 -0.52
N SER A 24 -1.98 16.93 -1.36
CA SER A 24 -3.37 17.10 -0.98
C SER A 24 -4.27 16.45 -2.02
N TYR A 25 -5.48 16.11 -1.62
CA TYR A 25 -6.43 15.32 -2.38
C TYR A 25 -7.73 16.10 -2.53
N GLU A 26 -8.48 15.83 -3.59
CA GLU A 26 -9.85 16.33 -3.74
C GLU A 26 -10.83 15.16 -3.60
N GLN A 27 -11.83 15.33 -2.74
CA GLN A 27 -12.87 14.34 -2.48
C GLN A 27 -14.16 15.06 -2.11
N GLY A 28 -15.26 14.76 -2.81
CA GLY A 28 -16.55 15.40 -2.55
C GLY A 28 -16.57 16.92 -2.77
N GLY A 29 -15.62 17.45 -3.56
CA GLY A 29 -15.43 18.89 -3.76
C GLY A 29 -14.63 19.60 -2.66
N GLU A 30 -14.18 18.87 -1.64
CA GLU A 30 -13.32 19.40 -0.58
C GLU A 30 -11.86 18.99 -0.80
N LYS A 31 -10.95 19.85 -0.33
CA LYS A 31 -9.51 19.62 -0.39
C LYS A 31 -9.03 19.08 0.95
N LEU A 32 -8.51 17.86 0.95
CA LEU A 32 -8.07 17.12 2.13
C LEU A 32 -6.56 16.96 2.13
N VAL A 33 -5.95 16.98 3.31
CA VAL A 33 -4.56 16.55 3.50
C VAL A 33 -4.51 15.14 4.08
N PHE A 34 -3.30 14.58 4.18
CA PHE A 34 -3.09 13.20 4.65
C PHE A 34 -3.70 12.90 6.02
N SER A 35 -3.70 13.87 6.94
CA SER A 35 -4.30 13.73 8.28
C SER A 35 -5.83 13.73 8.28
N ASP A 36 -6.46 14.19 7.19
CA ASP A 36 -7.92 14.38 7.13
C ASP A 36 -8.64 13.15 6.57
N ILE A 37 -7.88 12.20 6.00
CA ILE A 37 -8.40 10.96 5.43
C ILE A 37 -8.30 9.82 6.44
N THR A 38 -9.15 8.80 6.28
CA THR A 38 -9.20 7.66 7.20
C THR A 38 -7.88 6.87 7.17
N GLU A 39 -7.54 6.19 8.26
CA GLU A 39 -6.32 5.36 8.31
C GLU A 39 -6.22 4.35 7.15
N GLY A 40 -7.35 3.74 6.77
CA GLY A 40 -7.40 2.82 5.63
C GLY A 40 -7.09 3.51 4.31
N GLU A 41 -7.52 4.77 4.12
CA GLU A 41 -7.14 5.58 2.96
C GLU A 41 -5.67 6.01 3.05
N GLN A 42 -5.18 6.39 4.24
CA GLN A 42 -3.78 6.77 4.49
C GLN A 42 -2.79 5.69 4.03
N LEU A 43 -3.07 4.42 4.36
CA LEU A 43 -2.25 3.30 3.93
C LEU A 43 -2.26 3.15 2.39
N ARG A 44 -3.45 3.21 1.80
CA ARG A 44 -3.63 3.08 0.34
C ARG A 44 -2.97 4.22 -0.42
N VAL A 45 -3.02 5.46 0.06
CA VAL A 45 -2.33 6.59 -0.59
C VAL A 45 -0.81 6.49 -0.44
N LYS A 46 -0.29 6.01 0.70
CA LYS A 46 1.16 5.75 0.90
C LYS A 46 1.67 4.73 -0.12
N ILE A 47 0.96 3.61 -0.25
CA ILE A 47 1.27 2.56 -1.22
C ILE A 47 1.14 3.09 -2.65
N ALA A 48 0.09 3.86 -2.96
CA ALA A 48 -0.10 4.45 -4.28
C ALA A 48 1.04 5.38 -4.68
N LEU A 49 1.52 6.20 -3.75
CA LEU A 49 2.67 7.08 -3.97
C LEU A 49 3.92 6.27 -4.31
N TYR A 50 4.20 5.23 -3.53
CA TYR A 50 5.33 4.32 -3.77
C TYR A 50 5.25 3.65 -5.16
N LEU A 51 4.08 3.11 -5.51
CA LEU A 51 3.83 2.53 -6.83
C LEU A 51 3.96 3.55 -7.96
N ALA A 52 3.54 4.80 -7.73
CA ALA A 52 3.69 5.88 -8.71
C ALA A 52 5.17 6.22 -8.95
N LEU A 53 6.02 6.19 -7.91
CA LEU A 53 7.46 6.36 -8.05
C LEU A 53 8.11 5.21 -8.84
N VAL A 54 7.68 3.97 -8.60
CA VAL A 54 8.11 2.81 -9.40
C VAL A 54 7.71 2.97 -10.86
N LYS A 55 6.47 3.40 -11.12
CA LYS A 55 5.95 3.64 -12.46
C LYS A 55 6.74 4.77 -13.15
N LEU A 56 7.04 5.85 -12.44
CA LEU A 56 7.83 6.98 -12.94
C LEU A 56 9.23 6.53 -13.42
N ASN A 57 9.93 5.73 -12.61
CA ASN A 57 11.21 5.12 -13.03
C ASN A 57 11.05 4.24 -14.27
N SER A 58 10.03 3.37 -14.28
CA SER A 58 9.83 2.42 -15.38
C SER A 58 9.41 3.08 -16.70
N GLU A 59 8.66 4.17 -16.67
CA GLU A 59 8.10 4.81 -17.87
C GLU A 59 8.99 5.93 -18.40
N TYR A 60 9.66 6.67 -17.52
CA TYR A 60 10.42 7.86 -17.90
C TYR A 60 11.92 7.73 -17.65
N GLY A 61 12.38 6.61 -17.07
CA GLY A 61 13.80 6.39 -16.75
C GLY A 61 14.34 7.32 -15.65
N VAL A 62 13.45 7.99 -14.90
CA VAL A 62 13.83 8.98 -13.90
C VAL A 62 13.83 8.38 -12.50
N GLY A 63 14.93 8.57 -11.77
CA GLY A 63 15.11 8.13 -10.38
C GLY A 63 15.43 6.64 -10.27
N ASN A 64 16.33 6.24 -9.37
CA ASN A 64 16.65 4.82 -9.14
C ASN A 64 15.90 4.34 -7.91
N HIS A 65 14.81 3.61 -8.13
CA HIS A 65 13.98 3.10 -7.06
C HIS A 65 14.18 1.59 -6.91
N PRO A 66 14.40 1.06 -5.69
CA PRO A 66 14.80 -0.34 -5.49
C PRO A 66 13.69 -1.35 -5.75
N ARG A 67 12.43 -0.89 -5.88
CA ARG A 67 11.24 -1.73 -6.14
C ARG A 67 11.00 -2.78 -5.04
N ILE A 68 11.41 -2.48 -3.81
CA ILE A 68 11.22 -3.33 -2.62
C ILE A 68 10.50 -2.57 -1.50
N LEU A 69 9.38 -3.09 -1.03
CA LEU A 69 8.65 -2.55 0.11
C LEU A 69 8.67 -3.60 1.24
N ILE A 70 9.10 -3.19 2.43
CA ILE A 70 9.05 -4.04 3.63
C ILE A 70 8.01 -3.42 4.56
N ILE A 71 7.02 -4.23 4.95
CA ILE A 71 5.97 -3.84 5.88
C ILE A 71 6.14 -4.70 7.12
N ASP A 72 6.57 -4.10 8.22
CA ASP A 72 6.61 -4.77 9.51
C ASP A 72 5.29 -4.58 10.26
N SER A 73 4.68 -5.69 10.63
CA SER A 73 3.52 -5.82 11.50
C SER A 73 2.35 -4.89 11.11
N PRO A 74 1.77 -5.05 9.90
CA PRO A 74 0.61 -4.27 9.50
C PRO A 74 -0.56 -4.52 10.48
N GLY A 75 -0.99 -3.47 11.18
CA GLY A 75 -2.14 -3.49 12.09
C GLY A 75 -1.83 -3.65 13.58
N LYS A 76 -0.56 -3.61 14.01
CA LYS A 76 -0.18 -3.77 15.43
C LYS A 76 -0.52 -2.57 16.33
N GLU A 77 -0.72 -1.39 15.76
CA GLU A 77 -0.96 -0.16 16.55
C GLU A 77 -2.36 0.46 16.42
N GLU A 78 -3.21 0.09 15.45
CA GLU A 78 -4.48 0.83 15.24
C GLU A 78 -5.55 0.09 14.40
N ALA A 79 -5.43 -1.23 14.19
CA ALA A 79 -6.33 -1.91 13.25
C ALA A 79 -7.71 -2.26 13.84
N ASP A 80 -8.67 -1.35 13.70
CA ASP A 80 -10.07 -1.74 13.52
C ASP A 80 -10.14 -2.75 12.34
N ASN A 81 -10.97 -3.79 12.43
CA ASN A 81 -10.99 -4.90 11.47
C ASN A 81 -11.11 -4.43 10.00
N LYS A 82 -11.77 -3.29 9.78
CA LYS A 82 -11.93 -2.63 8.48
C LYS A 82 -10.61 -2.14 7.87
N TYR A 83 -9.68 -1.65 8.69
CA TYR A 83 -8.36 -1.22 8.21
C TYR A 83 -7.59 -2.41 7.64
N PHE A 84 -7.62 -3.52 8.38
CA PHE A 84 -6.94 -4.74 8.00
C PHE A 84 -7.53 -5.33 6.71
N GLU A 85 -8.85 -5.41 6.58
CA GLU A 85 -9.52 -5.82 5.32
C GLU A 85 -9.12 -4.92 4.13
N GLY A 86 -9.11 -3.59 4.32
CA GLY A 86 -8.66 -2.66 3.28
C GLY A 86 -7.19 -2.88 2.88
N PHE A 87 -6.32 -3.25 3.81
CA PHE A 87 -4.95 -3.63 3.52
C PHE A 87 -4.87 -4.92 2.69
N ILE A 88 -5.63 -5.96 3.07
CA ILE A 88 -5.74 -7.22 2.31
C ILE A 88 -6.14 -6.96 0.85
N GLU A 89 -7.21 -6.18 0.65
CA GLU A 89 -7.69 -5.82 -0.69
C GLU A 89 -6.62 -5.12 -1.51
N THR A 90 -5.90 -4.20 -0.87
CA THR A 90 -4.80 -3.45 -1.49
C THR A 90 -3.70 -4.39 -1.95
N LEU A 91 -3.27 -5.34 -1.11
CA LEU A 91 -2.27 -6.34 -1.48
C LEU A 91 -2.73 -7.22 -2.65
N ASN A 92 -3.99 -7.64 -2.65
CA ASN A 92 -4.57 -8.42 -3.75
C ASN A 92 -4.56 -7.66 -5.08
N VAL A 93 -4.88 -6.36 -5.07
CA VAL A 93 -4.76 -5.52 -6.27
C VAL A 93 -3.30 -5.43 -6.72
N ILE A 94 -2.38 -5.23 -5.77
CA ILE A 94 -0.96 -5.13 -6.06
C ILE A 94 -0.45 -6.40 -6.73
N GLU A 95 -0.73 -7.56 -6.15
CA GLU A 95 -0.31 -8.86 -6.69
C GLU A 95 -0.86 -9.06 -8.11
N LYS A 96 -2.13 -8.72 -8.36
CA LYS A 96 -2.74 -8.86 -9.69
C LYS A 96 -2.15 -7.90 -10.73
N ARG A 97 -1.79 -6.67 -10.35
CA ARG A 97 -1.43 -5.60 -11.31
C ARG A 97 0.06 -5.27 -11.39
N PHE A 98 0.82 -5.59 -10.35
CA PHE A 98 2.19 -5.10 -10.15
C PHE A 98 3.17 -6.19 -9.65
N SER A 99 2.78 -7.46 -9.61
CA SER A 99 3.63 -8.56 -9.11
C SER A 99 4.96 -8.74 -9.83
N ASN A 100 5.06 -8.33 -11.10
CA ASN A 100 6.31 -8.35 -11.87
C ASN A 100 7.10 -7.02 -11.79
N LYS A 101 6.56 -6.01 -11.10
CA LYS A 101 7.15 -4.66 -11.01
C LYS A 101 7.67 -4.34 -9.63
N ILE A 102 7.14 -4.95 -8.58
CA ILE A 102 7.58 -4.70 -7.21
C ILE A 102 7.66 -5.98 -6.39
N GLN A 103 8.56 -5.99 -5.42
CA GLN A 103 8.63 -6.99 -4.37
C GLN A 103 8.12 -6.39 -3.07
N ILE A 104 7.19 -7.07 -2.41
CA ILE A 104 6.70 -6.70 -1.08
C ILE A 104 6.99 -7.85 -0.12
N PHE A 105 7.65 -7.53 1.00
CA PHE A 105 7.78 -8.43 2.13
C PHE A 105 6.92 -7.93 3.28
N ILE A 106 6.20 -8.85 3.91
CA ILE A 106 5.32 -8.52 5.04
C ILE A 106 5.70 -9.44 6.19
N GLY A 107 6.22 -8.86 7.26
CA GLY A 107 6.38 -9.56 8.53
C GLY A 107 5.14 -9.32 9.37
N SER A 108 4.50 -10.36 9.89
CA SER A 108 3.36 -10.20 10.79
C SER A 108 3.16 -11.41 11.69
N ALA A 109 2.66 -11.16 12.90
CA ALA A 109 2.12 -12.21 13.77
C ALA A 109 0.65 -12.53 13.45
N ASP A 110 -0.01 -11.71 12.63
CA ASP A 110 -1.41 -11.87 12.29
C ASP A 110 -1.62 -12.97 11.24
N ARG A 111 -2.21 -14.08 11.69
CA ARG A 111 -2.48 -15.25 10.85
C ARG A 111 -3.54 -15.02 9.78
N ARG A 112 -4.34 -13.96 9.89
CA ARG A 112 -5.30 -13.61 8.83
C ARG A 112 -4.61 -13.25 7.51
N LEU A 113 -3.31 -12.95 7.52
CA LEU A 113 -2.53 -12.70 6.30
C LEU A 113 -2.22 -13.95 5.47
N VAL A 114 -2.27 -15.13 6.08
CA VAL A 114 -1.87 -16.40 5.45
C VAL A 114 -2.69 -16.67 4.19
N ASP A 115 -4.01 -16.52 4.27
CA ASP A 115 -4.90 -16.91 3.17
C ASP A 115 -4.96 -15.89 2.01
N ILE A 116 -4.20 -14.80 2.09
CA ILE A 116 -4.26 -13.70 1.11
C ILE A 116 -3.26 -13.91 -0.02
N VAL A 117 -2.07 -14.40 0.32
CA VAL A 117 -1.00 -14.60 -0.65
C VAL A 117 -0.97 -16.06 -1.07
N PRO A 118 -0.59 -16.36 -2.33
CA PRO A 118 -0.43 -17.74 -2.77
C PRO A 118 0.46 -18.53 -1.79
N THR A 119 0.13 -19.80 -1.51
CA THR A 119 0.86 -20.66 -0.56
C THR A 119 2.37 -20.77 -0.84
N LYS A 120 2.78 -20.56 -2.10
CA LYS A 120 4.20 -20.52 -2.50
C LYS A 120 4.94 -19.23 -2.11
N LYS A 121 4.23 -18.21 -1.62
CA LYS A 121 4.71 -16.87 -1.23
C LYS A 121 4.57 -16.60 0.27
N GLN A 122 4.31 -17.65 1.06
CA GLN A 122 4.19 -17.55 2.51
C GLN A 122 5.22 -18.43 3.21
N GLU A 123 5.72 -17.94 4.33
CA GLU A 123 6.51 -18.72 5.27
C GLU A 123 5.87 -18.55 6.65
N ILE A 124 5.41 -19.65 7.24
CA ILE A 124 4.69 -19.63 8.52
C ILE A 124 5.53 -20.39 9.54
N LYS A 125 5.95 -19.69 10.59
CA LYS A 125 6.69 -20.26 11.72
C LYS A 125 5.76 -20.71 12.83
N ARG A 126 6.11 -21.79 13.52
CA ARG A 126 5.41 -22.21 14.74
C ARG A 126 5.83 -21.33 15.91
N GLN A 127 5.02 -21.35 16.97
CA GLN A 127 5.37 -20.63 18.20
C GLN A 127 6.70 -21.17 18.75
N GLY A 128 7.65 -20.26 19.01
CA GLY A 128 8.98 -20.61 19.49
C GLY A 128 10.01 -20.95 18.42
N GLU A 129 9.63 -21.02 17.13
CA GLU A 129 10.59 -21.10 16.04
C GLU A 129 11.13 -19.71 15.70
N ALA A 130 12.45 -19.59 15.63
CA ALA A 130 13.08 -18.37 15.18
C ALA A 130 12.94 -18.20 13.66
N VAL A 131 12.88 -16.95 13.20
CA VAL A 131 12.88 -16.60 11.77
C VAL A 131 14.32 -16.67 11.21
N PHE A 132 15.34 -16.71 12.08
CA PHE A 132 16.77 -16.84 11.78
C PHE A 132 17.49 -17.71 12.81
#